data_AF-A0A0N0E6N5-F1
#
_entry.id   AF-A0A0N0E6N5-F1
#
_cell.length_a   1.000
_cell.length_b   1.000
_cell.length_c   1.000
_cell.angle_alpha   90.00
_cell.angle_beta   90.00
_cell.angle_gamma   90.00
#
_symmetry.space_group_name_H-M   'P 1'
#
loop_
_entity.id
_entity.type
_entity.pdbx_description
1 polymer ?
#
loop_
_entity_poly.entity_id
_entity_poly.type
_entity_poly.pdbx_seq_one_letter_code
_entity_poly.pdbx_strand_id
1 'polypeptide(L)'
;MLNNLDTQTLLVVGLAVAIAAFFVGSAMNAVLESTGFGTVGNMMILIAGAFLGFYLGDSFTSFTRDTAFIAISGISGGFFFLAALATLKVTLNKFGF
;
A
#
# COMPACT_ATOMS: atom_id res chain seq x y z
N MET A 1 -16.22 -0.25 5.28
CA MET A 1 -15.42 -0.96 6.30
C MET A 1 -14.56 0.00 7.09
N LEU A 2 -13.59 0.70 6.50
CA LEU A 2 -12.76 1.68 7.23
C LEU A 2 -13.60 2.75 7.96
N ASN A 3 -14.66 3.26 7.31
CA ASN A 3 -15.56 4.26 7.89
C ASN A 3 -16.48 3.72 9.00
N ASN A 4 -16.54 2.40 9.18
CA ASN A 4 -17.38 1.75 10.20
C ASN A 4 -16.57 1.28 11.41
N LEU A 5 -15.24 1.49 11.41
CA LEU A 5 -14.38 1.15 12.54
C LEU A 5 -14.40 2.29 13.56
N ASP A 6 -14.41 1.94 14.83
CA ASP A 6 -14.14 2.92 15.89
C ASP A 6 -12.69 3.43 15.78
N THR A 7 -12.44 4.59 16.38
CA THR A 7 -11.13 5.26 16.30
C THR A 7 -9.98 4.40 16.82
N GLN A 8 -10.19 3.59 17.87
CA GLN A 8 -9.13 2.75 18.42
C GLN A 8 -8.77 1.64 17.44
N THR A 9 -9.77 0.97 16.86
CA THR A 9 -9.53 -0.08 15.87
C THR A 9 -8.86 0.46 14.62
N LEU A 10 -9.26 1.65 14.15
CA LEU A 10 -8.61 2.30 13.00
C LEU A 10 -7.13 2.61 13.27
N LEU A 11 -6.81 3.12 14.46
CA LEU A 11 -5.43 3.41 14.85
C LEU A 11 -4.57 2.14 14.93
N VAL A 12 -5.11 1.05 15.50
CA VAL A 12 -4.40 -0.24 15.58
C VAL A 12 -4.12 -0.80 14.19
N VAL A 13 -5.12 -0.77 13.29
CA VAL A 13 -4.93 -1.21 11.89
C VAL A 13 -3.90 -0.33 11.19
N GLY A 14 -3.99 0.99 11.33
CA GLY A 14 -3.03 1.91 10.75
C GLY A 14 -1.61 1.69 11.25
N LEU A 15 -1.43 1.41 12.54
CA LEU A 15 -0.14 1.11 13.13
C LEU A 15 0.44 -0.21 12.61
N ALA A 16 -0.39 -1.25 12.51
CA ALA A 16 0.01 -2.53 11.94
C ALA A 16 0.44 -2.40 10.47
N VAL A 17 -0.33 -1.65 9.67
CA VAL A 17 0.00 -1.34 8.28
C VAL A 17 1.30 -0.55 8.18
N ALA A 18 1.52 0.44 9.05
CA ALA A 18 2.75 1.23 9.06
C ALA A 18 3.98 0.37 9.39
N ILE A 19 3.89 -0.50 10.39
CA ILE A 19 5.00 -1.42 10.75
C ILE A 19 5.29 -2.35 9.58
N ALA A 20 4.26 -2.99 9.01
CA ALA A 20 4.43 -3.88 7.86
C ALA A 20 5.02 -3.14 6.64
N ALA A 21 4.51 -1.94 6.34
CA ALA A 21 4.99 -1.11 5.25
C ALA A 21 6.43 -0.64 5.45
N PHE A 22 6.89 -0.44 6.69
CA PHE A 22 8.29 -0.12 6.97
C PHE A 22 9.20 -1.29 6.58
N PHE A 23 8.89 -2.51 7.05
CA PHE A 23 9.68 -3.70 6.72
C PHE A 23 9.68 -4.00 5.22
N VAL A 24 8.48 -3.99 4.61
CA VAL A 24 8.33 -4.21 3.17
C VAL A 24 9.01 -3.08 2.39
N GLY A 25 8.84 -1.82 2.79
CA GLY A 25 9.47 -0.67 2.15
C GLY A 25 11.00 -0.73 2.19
N SER A 26 11.57 -1.18 3.31
CA SER A 26 13.00 -1.43 3.47
C SER A 26 13.48 -2.57 2.57
N ALA A 27 12.74 -3.68 2.50
CA ALA A 27 13.07 -4.78 1.60
C ALA A 27 12.99 -4.34 0.13
N MET A 28 11.93 -3.62 -0.24
CA MET A 28 11.72 -3.09 -1.59
C MET A 28 12.77 -2.05 -1.98
N ASN A 29 13.36 -1.33 -1.02
CA ASN A 29 14.48 -0.44 -1.31
C ASN A 29 15.71 -1.21 -1.81
N ALA A 30 15.97 -2.40 -1.26
CA ALA A 30 17.05 -3.27 -1.72
C ALA A 30 16.74 -3.91 -3.09
N VAL A 31 15.46 -4.16 -3.40
CA VAL A 31 15.04 -4.77 -4.68
C VAL A 31 14.96 -3.76 -5.81
N LEU A 32 14.37 -2.59 -5.56
CA LEU A 32 14.16 -1.56 -6.58
C LEU A 32 15.38 -0.66 -6.76
N GLU A 33 16.25 -0.55 -5.76
CA GLU A 33 17.44 0.31 -5.77
C GLU A 33 17.11 1.72 -6.32
N SER A 34 17.78 2.15 -7.38
CA SER A 34 17.60 3.45 -8.04
C SER A 34 16.20 3.66 -8.65
N THR A 35 15.48 2.60 -8.96
CA THR A 35 14.10 2.66 -9.49
C THR A 35 13.07 2.92 -8.39
N GLY A 36 13.42 2.68 -7.13
CA GLY A 36 12.55 2.89 -5.97
C GLY A 36 12.54 4.34 -5.46
N PHE A 37 11.83 4.57 -4.35
CA PHE A 37 11.69 5.88 -3.70
C PHE A 37 12.45 5.99 -2.37
N GLY A 38 13.42 5.09 -2.12
CA GLY A 38 14.02 4.95 -0.80
C GLY A 38 13.13 4.14 0.15
N THR A 39 13.66 3.77 1.32
CA THR A 39 12.90 3.04 2.35
C THR A 39 11.65 3.80 2.80
N VAL A 40 11.78 5.08 3.14
CA VAL A 40 10.66 5.90 3.65
C VAL A 40 9.64 6.17 2.54
N GLY A 41 10.09 6.46 1.31
CA GLY A 41 9.18 6.69 0.19
C GLY A 41 8.37 5.45 -0.16
N ASN A 42 9.03 4.29 -0.26
CA ASN A 42 8.35 3.02 -0.51
C ASN A 42 7.34 2.69 0.60
N MET A 43 7.70 2.91 1.87
CA MET A 43 6.80 2.75 3.02
C MET A 43 5.54 3.62 2.87
N MET A 44 5.70 4.92 2.61
CA MET A 44 4.57 5.84 2.48
C MET A 44 3.63 5.45 1.32
N ILE A 45 4.20 5.02 0.20
CA ILE A 45 3.44 4.54 -0.96
C ILE A 45 2.68 3.26 -0.62
N LEU A 46 3.30 2.31 0.08
CA LEU A 46 2.66 1.07 0.51
C LEU A 46 1.51 1.34 1.49
N ILE A 47 1.68 2.26 2.45
CA ILE A 47 0.61 2.69 3.36
C ILE A 47 -0.55 3.28 2.57
N ALA A 48 -0.27 4.27 1.71
CA ALA A 48 -1.31 4.93 0.92
C ALA A 48 -2.06 3.95 0.02
N GLY A 49 -1.32 3.07 -0.68
CA GLY A 49 -1.91 2.03 -1.53
C GLY A 49 -2.71 1.00 -0.73
N ALA A 50 -2.30 0.66 0.49
CA ALA A 50 -3.04 -0.28 1.33
C ALA A 50 -4.37 0.30 1.80
N PHE A 51 -4.40 1.55 2.25
CA PHE A 51 -5.64 2.24 2.60
C PHE A 51 -6.57 2.41 1.38
N LEU A 52 -6.00 2.72 0.21
CA LEU A 52 -6.76 2.75 -1.03
C LEU A 52 -7.33 1.37 -1.38
N GLY A 53 -6.54 0.31 -1.23
CA GLY A 53 -6.98 -1.07 -1.44
C GLY A 53 -8.14 -1.47 -0.53
N PHE A 54 -8.06 -1.14 0.77
CA PHE A 54 -9.17 -1.36 1.71
C PHE A 54 -10.43 -0.58 1.32
N TYR A 55 -10.29 0.67 0.88
CA TYR A 55 -11.41 1.52 0.45
C TYR A 55 -12.10 0.97 -0.80
N LEU A 56 -11.31 0.54 -1.80
CA LEU A 56 -11.82 -0.05 -3.03
C LEU A 56 -12.44 -1.43 -2.78
N GLY A 57 -11.81 -2.27 -1.97
CA GLY A 57 -12.35 -3.58 -1.58
C GLY A 57 -13.72 -3.46 -0.91
N ASP A 58 -13.91 -2.46 -0.05
CA ASP A 58 -15.22 -2.19 0.54
C ASP A 58 -16.27 -1.73 -0.48
N SER A 59 -15.84 -0.94 -1.48
CA SER A 59 -16.73 -0.37 -2.49
C SER A 59 -17.19 -1.41 -3.53
N PHE A 60 -16.29 -2.31 -3.95
CA PHE A 60 -16.58 -3.29 -5.02
C PHE A 60 -17.16 -4.61 -4.51
N THR A 61 -16.85 -5.00 -3.28
CA THR A 61 -17.29 -6.28 -2.72
C THR A 61 -18.09 -6.06 -1.44
N SER A 62 -19.32 -5.59 -1.59
CA SER A 62 -20.26 -5.45 -0.47
C SER A 62 -20.67 -6.79 0.17
N PHE A 63 -20.25 -7.93 -0.39
CA PHE A 63 -20.81 -9.25 -0.08
C PHE A 63 -19.90 -10.20 0.73
N THR A 64 -18.62 -9.88 0.93
CA THR A 64 -17.68 -10.76 1.64
C THR A 64 -17.02 -10.05 2.83
N ARG A 65 -17.46 -10.38 4.05
CA ARG A 65 -16.82 -10.00 5.32
C ARG A 65 -15.64 -10.92 5.69
N ASP A 66 -15.03 -11.57 4.71
CA ASP A 66 -13.89 -12.44 4.96
C ASP A 66 -12.65 -11.60 5.28
N THR A 67 -12.12 -11.78 6.49
CA THR A 67 -10.91 -11.12 6.98
C THR A 67 -9.72 -11.36 6.05
N ALA A 68 -9.63 -12.54 5.43
CA ALA A 68 -8.56 -12.84 4.48
C ALA A 68 -8.67 -11.98 3.22
N PHE A 69 -9.88 -11.84 2.68
CA PHE A 69 -10.13 -11.01 1.51
C PHE A 69 -9.78 -9.53 1.77
N ILE A 70 -10.15 -9.01 2.93
CA ILE A 70 -9.83 -7.64 3.34
C ILE A 70 -8.31 -7.44 3.39
N ALA A 71 -7.58 -8.37 4.03
CA ALA A 71 -6.12 -8.30 4.09
C ALA A 71 -5.48 -8.32 2.69
N ILE A 72 -5.95 -9.20 1.81
CA ILE A 72 -5.48 -9.29 0.41
C ILE A 72 -5.75 -7.98 -0.34
N SER A 73 -6.91 -7.36 -0.15
CA SER A 73 -7.25 -6.09 -0.81
C SER A 73 -6.29 -4.96 -0.44
N GLY A 74 -5.90 -4.85 0.84
CA GLY A 74 -4.90 -3.87 1.28
C GLY A 74 -3.51 -4.18 0.77
N ILE A 75 -3.05 -5.43 0.88
CA ILE A 75 -1.72 -5.82 0.42
C ILE A 75 -1.59 -5.58 -1.10
N SER A 76 -2.57 -6.05 -1.87
CA SER A 76 -2.58 -5.86 -3.32
C SER A 76 -2.64 -4.38 -3.71
N GLY A 77 -3.44 -3.56 -3.03
CA GLY A 77 -3.46 -2.11 -3.23
C GLY A 77 -2.11 -1.45 -3.00
N GLY A 78 -1.41 -1.81 -1.90
CA GLY A 78 -0.08 -1.31 -1.57
C GLY A 78 0.96 -1.63 -2.66
N PHE A 79 1.06 -2.90 -3.04
CA PHE A 79 2.02 -3.34 -4.07
C PHE A 79 1.68 -2.81 -5.45
N PHE A 80 0.39 -2.77 -5.82
CA PHE A 80 -0.05 -2.23 -7.10
C PHE A 80 0.35 -0.75 -7.23
N PHE A 81 0.12 0.03 -6.17
CA PHE A 81 0.46 1.46 -6.18
C PHE A 81 1.97 1.70 -6.23
N LEU A 82 2.74 0.91 -5.50
CA LEU A 82 4.21 0.95 -5.57
C LEU A 82 4.72 0.58 -6.97
N ALA A 83 4.19 -0.48 -7.58
CA ALA A 83 4.56 -0.89 -8.92
C ALA A 83 4.20 0.18 -9.96
N ALA A 84 2.99 0.75 -9.88
CA ALA A 84 2.54 1.82 -10.75
C ALA A 84 3.44 3.07 -10.66
N LEU A 85 3.79 3.51 -9.46
CA LEU A 85 4.67 4.67 -9.28
C LEU A 85 6.11 4.40 -9.68
N ALA A 86 6.65 3.22 -9.35
CA ALA A 86 8.01 2.84 -9.74
C ALA A 86 8.13 2.75 -11.27
N THR A 87 7.16 2.12 -11.94
CA THR A 87 7.12 2.05 -13.41
C THR A 87 6.93 3.43 -14.04
N LEU A 88 6.10 4.30 -13.45
CA LEU A 88 5.95 5.68 -13.91
C LEU A 88 7.28 6.45 -13.78
N LYS A 89 7.96 6.36 -12.65
CA LYS A 89 9.27 6.99 -12.42
C LYS A 89 10.30 6.54 -13.46
N VAL A 90 10.41 5.23 -13.69
CA VAL A 90 11.33 4.68 -14.70
C VAL A 90 10.97 5.17 -16.10
N THR A 91 9.68 5.23 -16.42
CA THR A 91 9.20 5.73 -17.71
C THR A 91 9.55 7.21 -17.88
N LEU A 92 9.32 8.05 -16.88
CA LEU A 92 9.66 9.47 -16.90
C LEU A 92 11.17 9.70 -17.06
N ASN A 93 11.99 8.96 -16.30
CA ASN A 93 13.44 9.01 -16.44
C ASN A 93 13.91 8.65 -17.86
N LYS A 94 13.23 7.71 -18.54
CA LYS A 94 13.51 7.37 -19.94
C LYS A 94 13.15 8.50 -20.92
N PHE A 95 12.15 9.31 -20.59
CA PHE A 95 11.76 10.49 -21.38
C PHE A 95 12.59 11.74 -21.05
N GLY A 96 13.58 11.64 -20.15
CA GLY A 96 14.51 12.73 -19.83
C GLY A 96 13.97 13.73 -18.80
N PHE A 97 12.94 13.35 -18.04
CA PHE A 97 12.44 14.09 -16.88
C PHE A 97 13.01 13.55 -15.57
#